data_AF-A0A182VDM7-F1
#
_entry.id   AF-A0A182VDM7-F1
#
_cell.length_a   1.000
_cell.length_b   1.000
_cell.length_c   1.000
_cell.angle_alpha   90.00
_cell.angle_beta   90.00
_cell.angle_gamma   90.00
#
_symmetry.space_group_name_H-M   'P 1'
#
loop_
_entity.id
_entity.type
_entity.pdbx_description
1 polymer ?
#
loop_
_entity_poly.entity_id
_entity_poly.type
_entity_poly.pdbx_seq_one_letter_code
_entity_poly.pdbx_strand_id
1 'polypeptide(L)'
;MDTSSTPIPPPTAMMYESTCDVITTQLQLIDNTVTSKARIIVPTQSFYFNCETNCKLQKLLKEYEQILTVQRQYHNQMTSFVQSKLKQFSVPAEELQDNAAQLEKVFRVVNDRNTFHQRQVDEQKHQNRKGSDELLRLHLTLQQKQRRKQLLQAKLAELSTTISQMETENKML
;
A
#
# COMPACT_ATOMS: atom_id res chain seq x y z
N MET A 1 39.47 51.57 43.40
CA MET A 1 38.46 50.58 43.83
C MET A 1 37.17 51.34 44.07
N ASP A 2 36.57 51.88 43.00
CA ASP A 2 35.77 51.16 41.98
C ASP A 2 34.58 50.48 42.67
N THR A 3 33.31 50.75 42.35
CA THR A 3 32.71 50.99 41.03
C THR A 3 31.47 51.88 41.15
N SER A 4 31.45 52.98 40.40
CA SER A 4 30.23 53.74 40.08
C SER A 4 29.57 53.12 38.85
N SER A 5 28.40 52.50 39.03
CA SER A 5 27.57 52.02 37.94
C SER A 5 26.44 53.02 37.71
N THR A 6 26.63 53.94 36.77
CA THR A 6 25.57 54.79 36.24
C THR A 6 24.61 53.96 35.37
N PRO A 7 23.29 54.16 35.46
CA PRO A 7 22.33 53.51 34.58
C PRO A 7 22.47 54.04 33.14
N ILE A 8 22.46 53.11 32.18
CA ILE A 8 22.39 53.41 30.75
C ILE A 8 21.02 54.05 30.46
N PRO A 9 20.95 55.24 29.84
CA PRO A 9 19.67 55.83 29.44
C PRO A 9 19.03 54.99 28.32
N PRO A 10 17.69 54.83 28.32
CA PRO A 10 17.01 54.09 27.28
C PRO A 10 17.18 54.78 25.91
N PRO A 11 17.32 54.02 24.82
CA PRO A 11 17.45 54.60 23.49
C PRO A 11 16.13 55.26 23.05
N THR A 12 16.14 56.58 23.07
CA THR A 12 15.68 57.48 22.01
C THR A 12 14.29 57.22 21.40
N ALA A 13 13.23 57.64 22.10
CA ALA A 13 11.87 57.78 21.57
C ALA A 13 11.78 58.70 20.33
N MET A 14 12.74 59.61 20.14
CA MET A 14 12.74 60.56 19.01
C MET A 14 13.04 59.93 17.63
N MET A 15 13.63 58.72 17.56
CA MET A 15 13.89 58.05 16.27
C MET A 15 12.65 57.33 15.73
N TYR A 16 11.71 56.94 16.60
CA TYR A 16 10.50 56.20 16.20
C TYR A 16 9.45 57.13 15.57
N GLU A 17 9.21 58.32 16.13
CA GLU A 17 8.28 59.30 15.56
C GLU A 17 8.72 59.76 14.17
N SER A 18 10.01 60.06 13.98
CA SER A 18 10.57 60.43 12.68
C SER A 18 10.42 59.33 11.62
N THR A 19 10.45 58.06 12.02
CA THR A 19 10.29 56.94 11.09
C THR A 19 8.83 56.74 10.71
N CYS A 20 7.90 56.91 11.66
CA CYS A 20 6.46 56.85 11.42
C CYS A 20 5.99 57.99 10.49
N ASP A 21 6.51 59.20 10.65
CA ASP A 21 6.17 60.33 9.78
C ASP A 21 6.66 60.12 8.34
N VAL A 22 7.85 59.55 8.19
CA VAL A 22 8.40 59.18 6.87
C VAL A 22 7.58 58.08 6.22
N ILE A 23 7.18 57.05 6.97
CA ILE A 23 6.30 55.98 6.47
C ILE A 23 4.94 56.55 6.03
N THR A 24 4.35 57.44 6.84
CA THR A 24 3.04 58.06 6.54
C THR A 24 3.13 58.93 5.28
N THR A 25 4.21 59.70 5.13
CA THR A 25 4.45 60.51 3.94
C THR A 25 4.64 59.65 2.68
N GLN A 26 5.36 58.52 2.80
CA GLN A 26 5.52 57.59 1.68
C GLN A 26 4.22 56.88 1.30
N LEU A 27 3.39 56.50 2.28
CA LEU A 27 2.08 55.92 2.03
C LEU A 27 1.16 56.93 1.32
N GLN A 28 1.16 58.19 1.73
CA GLN A 28 0.42 59.26 1.04
C GLN A 28 0.92 59.49 -0.39
N LEU A 29 2.23 59.43 -0.64
CA LEU A 29 2.79 59.52 -1.99
C LEU A 29 2.37 58.34 -2.86
N ILE A 30 2.34 57.12 -2.32
CA ILE A 30 1.83 55.94 -3.01
C ILE A 30 0.35 56.13 -3.34
N ASP A 31 -0.46 56.56 -2.38
CA ASP A 31 -1.91 56.72 -2.55
C ASP A 31 -2.24 57.82 -3.56
N ASN A 32 -1.50 58.93 -3.53
CA ASN A 32 -1.59 60.00 -4.52
C ASN A 32 -1.13 59.54 -5.92
N THR A 33 -0.11 58.68 -5.99
CA THR A 33 0.38 58.12 -7.26
C THR A 33 -0.61 57.11 -7.83
N VAL A 34 -1.20 56.25 -7.00
CA VAL A 34 -2.26 55.30 -7.38
C VAL A 34 -3.50 56.06 -7.84
N THR A 35 -3.91 57.09 -7.11
CA THR A 35 -5.07 57.93 -7.46
C THR A 35 -4.83 58.76 -8.72
N SER A 36 -3.62 59.29 -8.89
CA SER A 36 -3.19 60.00 -10.11
C SER A 36 -3.16 59.06 -11.33
N LYS A 37 -2.56 57.87 -11.18
CA LYS A 37 -2.54 56.84 -12.23
C LYS A 37 -3.96 56.36 -12.55
N ALA A 38 -4.82 56.18 -11.54
CA ALA A 38 -6.23 55.82 -11.72
C ALA A 38 -7.03 56.92 -12.42
N ARG A 39 -6.73 58.21 -12.16
CA ARG A 39 -7.33 59.35 -12.90
C ARG A 39 -6.76 59.55 -14.30
N ILE A 40 -5.52 59.14 -14.56
CA ILE A 40 -4.96 59.11 -15.92
C ILE A 40 -5.57 57.97 -16.74
N ILE A 41 -6.13 56.95 -16.07
CA ILE A 41 -7.02 55.95 -16.69
C ILE A 41 -8.46 56.52 -16.75
N VAL A 42 -8.60 57.74 -17.28
CA VAL A 42 -9.85 58.15 -17.92
C VAL A 42 -9.80 57.56 -19.32
N PRO A 43 -10.87 56.88 -19.79
CA PRO A 43 -10.87 56.07 -21.02
C PRO A 43 -10.95 56.96 -22.26
N THR A 44 -9.98 57.84 -22.45
CA THR A 44 -9.68 58.42 -23.75
C THR A 44 -8.74 57.46 -24.45
N GLN A 45 -9.23 56.84 -25.52
CA GLN A 45 -8.50 55.95 -26.43
C GLN A 45 -8.63 54.44 -26.15
N SER A 46 -9.74 53.89 -26.65
CA SER A 46 -9.84 52.51 -27.15
C SER A 46 -8.62 52.20 -28.04
N PHE A 47 -7.58 51.57 -27.50
CA PHE A 47 -6.39 51.21 -28.30
C PHE A 47 -5.93 49.76 -28.22
N TYR A 48 -6.55 48.91 -27.39
CA TYR A 48 -6.36 47.45 -27.47
C TYR A 48 -7.59 46.64 -27.04
N PHE A 49 -8.80 47.07 -27.40
CA PHE A 49 -9.93 46.12 -27.45
C PHE A 49 -9.79 45.27 -28.73
N ASN A 50 -8.70 44.51 -28.82
CA ASN A 50 -8.55 43.54 -29.90
C ASN A 50 -9.47 42.37 -29.56
N CYS A 51 -10.63 42.33 -30.23
CA CYS A 51 -11.57 41.22 -30.16
C CYS A 51 -10.84 39.88 -30.31
N GLU A 52 -9.82 39.80 -31.17
CA GLU A 52 -9.03 38.60 -31.38
C GLU A 52 -8.25 38.17 -30.13
N THR A 53 -7.61 39.10 -29.41
CA THR A 53 -6.88 38.79 -28.16
C THR A 53 -7.82 38.37 -27.05
N ASN A 54 -8.96 39.06 -26.91
CA ASN A 54 -9.94 38.73 -25.88
C ASN A 54 -10.64 37.39 -26.17
N CYS A 55 -10.96 37.10 -27.43
CA CYS A 55 -11.47 35.80 -27.86
C CYS A 55 -10.45 34.68 -27.65
N LYS A 56 -9.15 34.90 -27.93
CA LYS A 56 -8.09 33.93 -27.64
C LYS A 56 -7.97 33.65 -26.14
N LEU A 57 -8.04 34.68 -25.30
CA LEU A 57 -8.01 34.53 -23.84
C LEU A 57 -9.23 33.77 -23.32
N GLN A 58 -10.44 34.10 -23.79
CA GLN A 58 -11.65 33.37 -23.44
C GLN A 58 -11.60 31.90 -23.87
N LYS A 59 -11.07 31.63 -25.06
CA LYS A 59 -10.86 30.25 -25.53
C LYS A 59 -9.89 29.50 -24.61
N LEU A 60 -8.76 30.10 -24.25
CA LEU A 60 -7.79 29.51 -23.34
C LEU A 60 -8.38 29.23 -21.95
N LEU A 61 -9.14 30.18 -21.38
CA LEU A 61 -9.82 29.98 -20.10
C LEU A 61 -10.81 28.83 -20.15
N LYS A 62 -11.60 28.73 -21.23
CA LYS A 62 -12.55 27.63 -21.44
C LYS A 62 -11.85 26.28 -21.58
N GLU A 63 -10.73 26.22 -22.31
CA GLU A 63 -9.92 25.02 -22.42
C GLU A 63 -9.31 24.62 -21.06
N TYR A 64 -8.84 25.59 -20.28
CA TYR A 64 -8.31 25.36 -18.94
C TYR A 64 -9.39 24.84 -17.97
N GLU A 65 -10.60 25.41 -17.99
CA GLU A 65 -11.74 24.91 -17.21
C GLU A 65 -12.10 23.47 -17.57
N GLN A 66 -12.05 23.12 -18.85
CA GLN A 66 -12.27 21.75 -19.31
C GLN A 66 -11.19 20.81 -18.75
N ILE A 67 -9.92 21.19 -18.83
CA ILE A 67 -8.80 20.40 -18.28
C ILE A 67 -8.98 20.18 -16.78
N LEU A 68 -9.30 21.23 -16.01
CA LEU A 68 -9.53 21.12 -14.57
C LEU A 68 -10.72 20.20 -14.25
N THR A 69 -11.78 20.26 -15.05
CA THR A 69 -12.96 19.41 -14.87
C THR A 69 -12.60 17.94 -15.11
N VAL A 70 -11.88 17.65 -16.19
CA VAL A 70 -11.39 16.29 -16.50
C VAL A 70 -10.44 15.79 -15.40
N GLN A 71 -9.53 16.63 -14.92
CA GLN A 71 -8.60 16.27 -13.85
C GLN A 71 -9.34 15.95 -12.54
N ARG A 72 -10.37 16.73 -12.19
CA ARG A 72 -11.22 16.47 -11.02
C ARG A 72 -11.99 15.16 -11.17
N GLN A 73 -12.54 14.89 -12.36
CA GLN A 73 -13.22 13.62 -12.63
C GLN A 73 -12.27 12.43 -12.50
N TYR A 74 -11.08 12.51 -13.07
CA TYR A 74 -10.04 11.48 -12.92
C TYR A 74 -9.68 11.25 -11.45
N HIS A 75 -9.47 12.32 -10.69
CA HIS A 75 -9.17 12.23 -9.27
C HIS A 75 -10.30 11.49 -8.51
N ASN A 76 -11.56 11.86 -8.75
CA ASN A 76 -12.71 11.21 -8.11
C ASN A 76 -12.84 9.72 -8.49
N GLN A 77 -12.60 9.38 -9.75
CA GLN A 77 -12.59 7.99 -10.22
C GLN A 77 -11.49 7.18 -9.54
N MET A 78 -10.28 7.74 -9.46
CA MET A 78 -9.14 7.10 -8.80
C MET A 78 -9.41 6.89 -7.31
N THR A 79 -9.91 7.91 -6.62
CA THR A 79 -10.26 7.82 -5.19
C THR A 79 -11.32 6.73 -4.95
N SER A 80 -12.36 6.69 -5.79
CA SER A 80 -13.42 5.67 -5.68
C SER A 80 -12.86 4.26 -5.94
N PHE A 81 -11.97 4.11 -6.92
CA PHE A 81 -11.30 2.85 -7.21
C PHE A 81 -10.46 2.39 -6.01
N VAL A 82 -9.61 3.27 -5.46
CA VAL A 82 -8.75 2.95 -4.33
C VAL A 82 -9.57 2.59 -3.10
N GLN A 83 -10.61 3.35 -2.77
CA GLN A 83 -11.54 3.02 -1.67
C GLN A 83 -12.21 1.66 -1.85
N SER A 84 -12.64 1.34 -3.07
CA SER A 84 -13.19 0.03 -3.41
C SER A 84 -12.17 -1.09 -3.16
N LYS A 85 -10.90 -0.89 -3.54
CA LYS A 85 -9.82 -1.87 -3.31
C LYS A 85 -9.45 -2.03 -1.85
N LEU A 86 -9.35 -0.93 -1.10
CA LEU A 86 -9.15 -0.96 0.35
C LEU A 86 -10.24 -1.82 1.01
N LYS A 87 -11.52 -1.58 0.67
CA LYS A 87 -12.63 -2.38 1.18
C LYS A 87 -12.57 -3.85 0.76
N GLN A 88 -12.32 -4.12 -0.52
CA GLN A 88 -12.22 -5.47 -1.08
C GLN A 88 -11.19 -6.33 -0.35
N PHE A 89 -10.04 -5.74 -0.02
CA PHE A 89 -8.95 -6.45 0.64
C PHE A 89 -8.93 -6.27 2.16
N SER A 90 -9.94 -5.59 2.73
CA SER A 90 -10.06 -5.27 4.16
C SER A 90 -8.84 -4.53 4.69
N VAL A 91 -8.32 -3.61 3.88
CA VAL A 91 -7.20 -2.73 4.24
C VAL A 91 -7.79 -1.43 4.78
N PRO A 92 -7.39 -0.99 5.99
CA PRO A 92 -7.90 0.24 6.57
C PRO A 92 -7.44 1.45 5.75
N ALA A 93 -8.39 2.33 5.44
CA ALA A 93 -8.13 3.63 4.83
C ALA A 93 -7.48 4.56 5.85
N GLU A 94 -6.45 5.28 5.44
CA GLU A 94 -5.81 6.33 6.24
C GLU A 94 -6.22 7.68 5.65
N GLU A 95 -6.85 8.53 6.46
CA GLU A 95 -7.54 9.76 6.02
C GLU A 95 -6.62 10.86 5.49
N LEU A 96 -5.31 10.62 5.38
CA LEU A 96 -4.31 11.60 4.93
C LEU A 96 -3.37 11.07 3.83
N GLN A 97 -3.46 9.80 3.45
CA GLN A 97 -2.61 9.25 2.38
C GLN A 97 -3.21 9.53 1.01
N ASP A 98 -2.32 9.80 0.04
CA ASP A 98 -2.71 9.84 -1.36
C ASP A 98 -3.18 8.46 -1.87
N ASN A 99 -3.90 8.50 -2.99
CA ASN A 99 -4.43 7.30 -3.63
C ASN A 99 -3.34 6.27 -4.01
N ALA A 100 -2.12 6.72 -4.35
CA ALA A 100 -1.05 5.84 -4.78
C ALA A 100 -0.47 5.05 -3.60
N ALA A 101 -0.21 5.70 -2.47
CA ALA A 101 0.26 5.10 -1.23
C ALA A 101 -0.76 4.11 -0.67
N GLN A 102 -2.05 4.48 -0.68
CA GLN A 102 -3.13 3.58 -0.28
C GLN A 102 -3.20 2.34 -1.18
N LEU A 103 -3.02 2.50 -2.50
CA LEU A 103 -3.02 1.37 -3.43
C LEU A 103 -1.77 0.49 -3.26
N GLU A 104 -0.61 1.08 -2.99
CA GLU A 104 0.61 0.34 -2.66
C GLU A 104 0.44 -0.51 -1.40
N LYS A 105 -0.24 0.04 -0.37
CA LYS A 105 -0.62 -0.70 0.83
C LYS A 105 -1.51 -1.90 0.51
N VAL A 106 -2.48 -1.74 -0.40
CA VAL A 106 -3.30 -2.86 -0.90
C VAL A 106 -2.42 -3.93 -1.54
N PHE A 107 -1.51 -3.54 -2.43
CA PHE A 107 -0.62 -4.49 -3.10
C PHE A 107 0.27 -5.26 -2.10
N ARG A 108 0.82 -4.59 -1.09
CA ARG A 108 1.58 -5.24 -0.01
C ARG A 108 0.75 -6.31 0.71
N VAL A 109 -0.45 -5.95 1.18
CA VAL A 109 -1.33 -6.89 1.90
C VAL A 109 -1.73 -8.08 1.03
N VAL A 110 -2.04 -7.85 -0.25
CA VAL A 110 -2.37 -8.92 -1.20
C VAL A 110 -1.18 -9.84 -1.42
N ASN A 111 0.01 -9.28 -1.59
CA ASN A 111 1.24 -10.06 -1.80
C ASN A 111 1.57 -10.92 -0.57
N ASP A 112 1.42 -10.37 0.63
CA ASP A 112 1.65 -11.11 1.89
C ASP A 112 0.67 -12.28 2.03
N ARG A 113 -0.62 -12.04 1.78
CA ARG A 113 -1.65 -13.10 1.80
C ARG A 113 -1.36 -14.18 0.76
N ASN A 114 -1.03 -13.80 -0.46
CA ASN A 114 -0.70 -14.75 -1.52
C ASN A 114 0.53 -15.59 -1.15
N THR A 115 1.57 -14.96 -0.62
CA THR A 115 2.78 -15.64 -0.16
C THR A 115 2.46 -16.63 0.97
N PHE A 116 1.63 -16.23 1.92
CA PHE A 116 1.19 -17.10 3.01
C PHE A 116 0.41 -18.31 2.50
N HIS A 117 -0.58 -18.11 1.63
CA HIS A 117 -1.35 -19.20 1.03
C HIS A 117 -0.46 -20.14 0.21
N GLN A 118 0.51 -19.61 -0.53
CA GLN A 118 1.46 -20.42 -1.27
C GLN A 118 2.27 -21.34 -0.33
N ARG A 119 2.77 -20.80 0.80
CA ARG A 119 3.47 -21.62 1.81
C ARG A 119 2.58 -22.71 2.39
N GLN A 120 1.31 -22.42 2.67
CA GLN A 120 0.37 -23.43 3.16
C GLN A 120 0.13 -24.55 2.14
N VAL A 121 -0.02 -24.21 0.87
CA VAL A 121 -0.17 -25.18 -0.22
C VAL A 121 1.07 -26.06 -0.34
N ASP A 122 2.26 -25.47 -0.24
CA ASP A 122 3.51 -26.20 -0.36
C ASP A 122 3.74 -27.13 0.85
N GLU A 123 3.40 -26.69 2.06
CA GLU A 123 3.40 -27.54 3.25
C GLU A 123 2.42 -28.71 3.11
N GLN A 124 1.19 -28.45 2.65
CA GLN A 124 0.19 -29.50 2.42
C GLN A 124 0.68 -30.51 1.38
N LYS A 125 1.29 -30.06 0.28
CA LYS A 125 1.89 -30.94 -0.73
C LYS A 125 2.98 -31.82 -0.14
N HIS A 126 3.83 -31.26 0.73
CA HIS A 126 4.89 -32.00 1.40
C HIS A 126 4.33 -33.07 2.34
N GLN A 127 3.33 -32.72 3.14
CA GLN A 127 2.65 -33.67 4.04
C GLN A 127 1.96 -34.79 3.25
N ASN A 128 1.28 -34.45 2.14
CA ASN A 128 0.64 -35.44 1.29
C ASN A 128 1.65 -36.41 0.66
N ARG A 129 2.82 -35.92 0.23
CA ARG A 129 3.91 -36.77 -0.27
C ARG A 129 4.41 -37.72 0.81
N LYS A 130 4.72 -37.20 2.01
CA LYS A 130 5.15 -38.02 3.15
C LYS A 130 4.12 -39.10 3.51
N GLY A 131 2.85 -38.73 3.56
CA GLY A 131 1.76 -39.67 3.83
C GLY A 131 1.64 -40.74 2.74
N SER A 132 1.77 -40.35 1.47
CA SER A 132 1.77 -41.28 0.33
C SER A 132 2.94 -42.28 0.39
N ASP A 133 4.14 -41.80 0.70
CA ASP A 133 5.34 -42.63 0.81
C ASP A 133 5.23 -43.60 1.99
N GLU A 134 4.70 -43.15 3.12
CA GLU A 134 4.47 -44.00 4.28
C GLU A 134 3.42 -45.08 4.00
N LEU A 135 2.33 -44.72 3.31
CA LEU A 135 1.28 -45.66 2.92
C LEU A 135 1.83 -46.73 1.97
N LEU A 136 2.65 -46.33 0.99
CA LEU A 136 3.33 -47.27 0.09
C LEU A 136 4.25 -48.23 0.88
N ARG A 137 5.05 -47.71 1.82
CA ARG A 137 5.94 -48.52 2.66
C ARG A 137 5.16 -49.52 3.52
N LEU A 138 4.06 -49.08 4.13
CA LEU A 138 3.19 -49.94 4.94
C LEU A 138 2.53 -51.02 4.08
N HIS A 139 2.08 -50.68 2.88
CA HIS A 139 1.48 -51.63 1.94
C HIS A 139 2.47 -52.73 1.55
N LEU A 140 3.71 -52.36 1.19
CA LEU A 140 4.77 -53.33 0.88
C LEU A 140 5.08 -54.24 2.07
N THR A 141 5.16 -53.67 3.27
CA THR A 141 5.41 -54.44 4.51
C THR A 141 4.27 -55.43 4.78
N LEU A 142 3.03 -55.01 4.60
CA LEU A 142 1.85 -55.85 4.78
C LEU A 142 1.85 -57.02 3.78
N GLN A 143 2.17 -56.74 2.51
CA GLN A 143 2.27 -57.76 1.48
C GLN A 143 3.36 -58.80 1.80
N GLN A 144 4.53 -58.35 2.27
CA GLN A 144 5.60 -59.25 2.71
C GLN A 144 5.17 -60.13 3.90
N LYS A 145 4.50 -59.54 4.90
CA LYS A 145 3.98 -60.29 6.05
C LYS A 145 2.93 -61.32 5.65
N GLN A 146 2.03 -60.98 4.71
CA GLN A 146 1.05 -61.93 4.17
C GLN A 146 1.72 -63.11 3.47
N ARG A 147 2.71 -62.86 2.59
CA ARG A 147 3.47 -63.93 1.93
C ARG A 147 4.18 -64.83 2.94
N ARG A 148 4.81 -64.24 3.97
CA ARG A 148 5.48 -65.00 5.04
C ARG A 148 4.48 -65.83 5.86
N LYS A 149 3.30 -65.31 6.15
CA LYS A 149 2.22 -66.03 6.82
C LYS A 149 1.79 -67.26 6.00
N GLN A 150 1.56 -67.09 4.70
CA GLN A 150 1.18 -68.19 3.80
C GLN A 150 2.26 -69.29 3.76
N LEU A 151 3.54 -68.90 3.65
CA LEU A 151 4.66 -69.84 3.70
C LEU A 151 4.72 -70.63 5.01
N LEU A 152 4.54 -69.95 6.16
CA LEU A 152 4.52 -70.60 7.46
C LEU A 152 3.32 -71.54 7.62
N GLN A 153 2.15 -71.16 7.11
CA GLN A 153 0.98 -72.03 7.11
C GLN A 153 1.20 -73.30 6.27
N ALA A 154 1.84 -73.19 5.10
CA ALA A 154 2.20 -74.35 4.29
C ALA A 154 3.19 -75.28 5.03
N LYS A 155 4.24 -74.72 5.64
CA LYS A 155 5.21 -75.50 6.43
C LYS A 155 4.58 -76.19 7.63
N LEU A 156 3.64 -75.52 8.32
CA LEU A 156 2.91 -76.12 9.44
C LEU A 156 2.06 -77.31 8.98
N ALA A 157 1.39 -77.21 7.83
CA ALA A 157 0.60 -78.29 7.27
C ALA A 157 1.47 -79.50 6.87
N GLU A 158 2.63 -79.24 6.26
CA GLU A 158 3.63 -80.26 5.91
C GLU A 158 4.13 -80.99 7.17
N LEU A 159 4.60 -80.24 8.17
CA LEU A 159 5.07 -80.80 9.44
C LEU A 159 3.98 -81.60 10.16
N SER A 160 2.74 -81.11 10.16
CA SER A 160 1.61 -81.84 10.75
C SER A 160 1.39 -83.18 10.06
N THR A 161 1.55 -83.24 8.75
CA THR A 161 1.38 -84.47 7.96
C THR A 161 2.52 -85.45 8.26
N THR A 162 3.76 -84.98 8.32
CA THR A 162 4.93 -85.79 8.70
C THR A 162 4.80 -86.37 10.11
N ILE A 163 4.35 -85.57 11.08
CA ILE A 163 4.11 -86.04 12.45
C ILE A 163 3.04 -87.14 12.46
N SER A 164 1.90 -86.93 11.77
CA SER A 164 0.85 -87.94 11.69
C SER A 164 1.34 -89.24 11.03
N GLN A 165 2.17 -89.17 9.99
CA GLN A 165 2.78 -90.35 9.36
C GLN A 165 3.69 -91.10 10.35
N MET A 166 4.60 -90.39 11.02
CA MET A 166 5.47 -90.99 12.04
C MET A 166 4.69 -91.60 13.20
N GLU A 167 3.60 -90.97 13.65
CA GLU A 167 2.72 -91.51 14.69
C GLU A 167 2.03 -92.80 14.24
N THR A 168 1.62 -92.90 12.97
CA THR A 168 1.05 -94.13 12.42
C THR A 168 2.10 -95.24 12.30
N GLU A 169 3.31 -94.92 11.85
CA GLU A 169 4.42 -95.88 11.75
C GLU A 169 4.83 -96.42 13.13
N ASN A 170 4.96 -95.55 14.13
CA ASN A 170 5.32 -95.96 15.49
C ASN A 170 4.25 -96.83 16.18
N LYS A 171 2.97 -96.72 15.80
CA LYS A 171 1.90 -97.59 16.34
C LYS A 171 1.89 -98.99 15.73
N MET A 172 2.60 -99.19 14.63
CA MET A 172 2.70 -100.46 13.90
C MET A 172 3.94 -101.28 14.29
N LEU A 173 4.84 -100.70 15.10
CA LEU A 173 6.01 -101.33 15.71
C LEU A 173 5.70 -101.75 17.16
#